data_AF-A0A6I3T3A9-F1
#
_entry.id   AF-A0A6I3T3A9-F1
#
_cell.length_a   1.000
_cell.length_b   1.000
_cell.length_c   1.000
_cell.angle_alpha   90.00
_cell.angle_beta   90.00
_cell.angle_gamma   90.00
#
_symmetry.space_group_name_H-M   'P 1'
#
loop_
_entity.id
_entity.type
_entity.pdbx_description
1 polymer ?
#
loop_
_entity_poly.entity_id
_entity_poly.type
_entity_poly.pdbx_seq_one_letter_code
_entity_poly.pdbx_strand_id
1 'polypeptide(L)'
;MGLILLPLLFAMLCGFGWLGASTGIRAASRAPACLGAVARLLGMGVALSSAIMLAAFGAVAHRAVPAGAFALILAVVAGGGLGLAGILWQGRFARLDKPADGVRAAACFLAAATFPVAWFTFAERLAGWFHVTWLY
;
A
#
# COMPACT_ATOMS: atom_id res chain seq x y z
N MET A 1 2.04 -17.32 15.85
CA MET A 1 1.24 -16.10 15.53
C MET A 1 0.96 -15.89 14.03
N GLY A 2 1.36 -16.78 13.11
CA GLY A 2 1.16 -16.57 11.66
C GLY A 2 -0.28 -16.75 11.12
N LEU A 3 -1.15 -17.49 11.82
CA LEU A 3 -2.48 -17.86 11.32
C LEU A 3 -3.52 -16.73 11.37
N ILE A 4 -3.37 -15.73 12.26
CA ILE A 4 -4.33 -14.61 12.39
C ILE A 4 -3.99 -13.46 11.42
N LEU A 5 -2.70 -13.31 11.08
CA LEU A 5 -2.25 -12.29 10.12
C LEU A 5 -2.65 -12.65 8.69
N LEU A 6 -2.59 -13.93 8.31
CA LEU A 6 -2.97 -14.41 6.99
C LEU A 6 -4.36 -13.94 6.50
N PRO A 7 -5.47 -14.14 7.26
CA PRO A 7 -6.79 -13.69 6.81
C PRO A 7 -6.90 -12.17 6.72
N LEU A 8 -6.25 -11.42 7.63
CA LEU A 8 -6.22 -9.95 7.55
C LEU A 8 -5.49 -9.47 6.29
N LEU A 9 -4.29 -9.99 6.07
CA LEU A 9 -3.46 -9.64 4.91
C LEU A 9 -4.13 -10.03 3.60
N PHE A 10 -4.81 -11.18 3.56
CA PHE A 10 -5.61 -11.61 2.41
C PHE A 10 -6.81 -10.71 2.18
N ALA A 11 -7.55 -10.35 3.23
CA ALA A 11 -8.66 -9.40 3.14
C ALA A 11 -8.22 -8.02 2.64
N MET A 12 -7.04 -7.55 3.07
CA MET A 12 -6.44 -6.31 2.55
C MET A 12 -6.10 -6.42 1.06
N LEU A 13 -5.44 -7.51 0.66
CA LEU A 13 -5.07 -7.75 -0.74
C LEU A 13 -6.32 -7.78 -1.64
N CYS A 14 -7.35 -8.54 -1.26
CA CYS A 14 -8.58 -8.65 -2.03
C CYS A 14 -9.42 -7.37 -1.99
N GLY A 15 -9.64 -6.80 -0.81
CA GLY A 15 -10.51 -5.63 -0.62
C GLY A 15 -9.93 -4.38 -1.27
N PHE A 16 -8.71 -4.00 -0.88
CA PHE A 16 -8.06 -2.84 -1.49
C PHE A 16 -7.64 -3.11 -2.94
N GLY A 17 -7.29 -4.35 -3.29
CA GLY A 17 -6.97 -4.72 -4.67
C GLY A 17 -8.17 -4.51 -5.61
N TRP A 18 -9.36 -4.95 -5.18
CA TRP A 18 -10.59 -4.75 -5.93
C TRP A 18 -10.95 -3.26 -6.09
N LEU A 19 -10.87 -2.48 -5.01
CA LEU A 19 -11.11 -1.03 -5.05
C LEU A 19 -10.09 -0.31 -5.93
N GLY A 20 -8.82 -0.68 -5.84
CA GLY A 20 -7.74 -0.13 -6.63
C GLY A 20 -7.89 -0.44 -8.11
N ALA A 21 -8.15 -1.69 -8.48
CA ALA A 21 -8.34 -2.11 -9.87
C ALA A 21 -9.58 -1.44 -10.49
N SER A 22 -10.73 -1.51 -9.83
CA SER A 22 -11.98 -0.92 -10.35
C SER A 22 -11.92 0.61 -10.49
N THR A 23 -11.21 1.29 -9.58
CA THR A 23 -10.99 2.75 -9.67
C THR A 23 -9.95 3.08 -10.73
N GLY A 24 -8.86 2.30 -10.81
CA GLY A 24 -7.79 2.47 -11.78
C GLY A 24 -8.26 2.28 -13.22
N ILE A 25 -9.04 1.22 -13.49
CA ILE A 25 -9.61 0.95 -14.82
C ILE A 25 -10.52 2.12 -15.25
N ARG A 26 -11.40 2.58 -14.37
CA ARG A 26 -12.27 3.73 -14.66
C ARG A 26 -11.50 5.03 -14.87
N ALA A 27 -10.44 5.27 -14.11
CA ALA A 27 -9.62 6.45 -14.27
C ALA A 27 -8.81 6.42 -15.56
N ALA A 28 -8.22 5.27 -15.90
CA ALA A 28 -7.42 5.10 -17.11
C ALA A 28 -8.28 5.18 -18.38
N SER A 29 -9.50 4.63 -18.38
CA SER A 29 -10.40 4.70 -19.53
C SER A 29 -10.91 6.12 -19.82
N ARG A 30 -10.98 6.99 -18.79
CA ARG A 30 -11.34 8.40 -18.94
C ARG A 30 -10.13 9.31 -19.19
N ALA A 31 -8.91 8.80 -19.13
CA ALA A 31 -7.72 9.58 -19.34
C ALA A 31 -7.39 9.72 -20.84
N PRO A 32 -7.07 10.93 -21.33
CA PRO A 32 -6.68 11.13 -22.74
C PRO A 32 -5.36 10.40 -23.10
N ALA A 33 -4.52 10.11 -22.11
CA ALA A 33 -3.29 9.35 -22.25
C ALA A 33 -3.30 8.13 -21.31
N CYS A 34 -4.01 7.07 -21.71
CA CYS A 34 -4.21 5.85 -20.92
C CYS A 34 -2.88 5.23 -20.42
N LEU A 35 -1.89 5.06 -21.30
CA LEU A 35 -0.58 4.51 -20.92
C LEU A 35 0.15 5.38 -19.89
N GLY A 36 0.09 6.71 -20.04
CA GLY A 36 0.67 7.65 -19.07
C GLY A 36 -0.03 7.61 -17.71
N ALA A 37 -1.35 7.41 -17.69
CA ALA A 37 -2.12 7.23 -16.47
C ALA A 37 -1.77 5.92 -15.74
N VAL A 38 -1.62 4.82 -16.48
CA VAL A 38 -1.19 3.52 -15.94
C VAL A 38 0.24 3.60 -15.40
N ALA A 39 1.17 4.19 -16.14
CA ALA A 39 2.55 4.37 -15.69
C ALA A 39 2.62 5.21 -14.40
N ARG A 40 1.84 6.30 -14.31
CA ARG A 40 1.73 7.11 -13.09
C ARG A 40 1.13 6.31 -11.93
N LEU A 41 0.10 5.52 -12.18
CA LEU A 41 -0.52 4.67 -11.17
C LEU A 41 0.49 3.67 -10.59
N LEU A 42 1.23 2.98 -11.45
CA LEU A 42 2.27 2.03 -11.05
C LEU A 42 3.39 2.74 -10.27
N GLY A 43 3.90 3.85 -10.82
CA GLY A 43 4.97 4.62 -10.19
C GLY A 43 4.57 5.15 -8.81
N MET A 44 3.34 5.69 -8.68
CA MET A 44 2.83 6.17 -7.39
C MET A 44 2.60 5.04 -6.40
N GLY A 45 2.03 3.91 -6.84
CA GLY A 45 1.80 2.76 -5.98
C GLY A 45 3.10 2.21 -5.40
N VAL A 46 4.11 2.01 -6.25
CA VAL A 46 5.44 1.56 -5.83
C VAL A 46 6.08 2.58 -4.90
N ALA A 47 6.08 3.86 -5.25
CA ALA A 47 6.69 4.92 -4.44
C ALA A 47 6.06 5.02 -3.05
N LEU A 48 4.72 4.95 -2.96
CA LEU A 48 4.01 4.98 -1.68
C LEU A 48 4.36 3.77 -0.81
N SER A 49 4.30 2.56 -1.38
CA SER A 49 4.64 1.33 -0.65
C SER A 49 6.09 1.36 -0.16
N SER A 50 7.04 1.75 -1.01
CA SER A 50 8.46 1.86 -0.64
C SER A 50 8.70 2.92 0.43
N ALA A 51 8.10 4.11 0.30
CA ALA A 51 8.27 5.19 1.27
C ALA A 51 7.77 4.79 2.67
N ILE A 52 6.61 4.14 2.73
CA ILE A 52 6.05 3.67 4.00
C ILE A 52 6.93 2.60 4.64
N MET A 53 7.41 1.62 3.86
CA MET A 53 8.30 0.59 4.39
C MET A 53 9.61 1.19 4.91
N LEU A 54 10.25 2.07 4.14
CA LEU A 54 11.49 2.72 4.56
C LEU A 54 11.30 3.56 5.83
N ALA A 55 10.21 4.33 5.93
CA ALA A 55 9.91 5.12 7.11
C ALA A 55 9.65 4.24 8.35
N ALA A 56 8.90 3.14 8.18
CA ALA A 56 8.59 2.23 9.27
C ALA A 56 9.85 1.53 9.79
N PHE A 57 10.73 1.05 8.90
CA PHE A 57 12.00 0.44 9.30
C PHE A 57 12.97 1.45 9.88
N GLY A 58 13.01 2.68 9.36
CA GLY A 58 13.80 3.78 9.95
C GLY A 58 13.37 4.10 11.39
N ALA A 59 12.07 4.03 11.70
CA ALA A 59 11.54 4.28 13.03
C ALA A 59 11.98 3.23 14.08
N VAL A 60 12.32 2.03 13.64
CA VAL A 60 12.75 0.92 14.51
C VAL A 60 14.20 0.50 14.30
N ALA A 61 14.98 1.31 13.59
CA ALA A 61 16.37 1.01 13.30
C ALA A 61 17.18 0.72 14.58
N HIS A 62 18.06 -0.28 14.53
CA HIS A 62 18.89 -0.74 15.64
C HIS A 62 18.12 -1.28 16.87
N ARG A 63 16.85 -1.69 16.71
CA ARG A 63 16.04 -2.24 17.81
C ARG A 63 15.71 -3.72 17.61
N ALA A 64 15.50 -4.41 18.72
CA ALA A 64 14.85 -5.71 18.73
C ALA A 64 13.33 -5.53 18.72
N VAL A 65 12.63 -6.13 17.76
CA VAL A 65 11.21 -5.89 17.52
C VAL A 65 10.47 -7.21 17.32
N PRO A 66 9.30 -7.43 17.97
CA PRO A 66 8.44 -8.55 17.67
C PRO A 66 7.91 -8.46 16.23
N ALA A 67 8.35 -9.36 15.36
CA ALA A 67 8.08 -9.28 13.92
C ALA A 67 6.58 -9.29 13.62
N GLY A 68 5.82 -10.15 14.30
CA GLY A 68 4.36 -10.25 14.13
C GLY A 68 3.61 -8.98 14.56
N ALA A 69 4.00 -8.38 15.68
CA ALA A 69 3.35 -7.16 16.18
C ALA A 69 3.66 -5.96 15.29
N PHE A 70 4.90 -5.84 14.83
CA PHE A 70 5.30 -4.76 13.94
C PHE A 70 4.64 -4.89 12.56
N ALA A 71 4.58 -6.08 11.98
CA ALA A 71 3.85 -6.34 10.73
C ALA A 71 2.36 -5.98 10.86
N LEU A 72 1.73 -6.33 11.99
CA LEU A 72 0.33 -6.01 12.26
C LEU A 72 0.09 -4.50 12.35
N ILE A 73 0.87 -3.80 13.18
CA ILE A 73 0.75 -2.35 13.37
C ILE A 73 0.97 -1.64 12.04
N LEU A 74 1.99 -2.06 11.28
CA LEU A 74 2.28 -1.47 9.99
C LEU A 74 1.16 -1.74 8.98
N ALA A 75 0.57 -2.94 8.96
CA ALA A 75 -0.59 -3.25 8.12
C ALA A 75 -1.80 -2.34 8.44
N VAL A 76 -2.09 -2.14 9.73
CA VAL A 76 -3.20 -1.29 10.17
C VAL A 76 -2.94 0.18 9.84
N VAL A 77 -1.75 0.70 10.16
CA VAL A 77 -1.42 2.11 9.97
C VAL A 77 -1.26 2.44 8.49
N ALA A 78 -0.47 1.66 7.76
CA ALA A 78 -0.24 1.87 6.34
C ALA A 78 -1.51 1.58 5.53
N GLY A 79 -2.12 0.42 5.75
CA GLY A 79 -3.32 0.00 5.04
C GLY A 79 -4.52 0.90 5.35
N GLY A 80 -4.74 1.24 6.62
CA GLY A 80 -5.78 2.17 7.04
C GLY A 80 -5.55 3.58 6.50
N GLY A 81 -4.35 4.13 6.65
CA GLY A 81 -4.00 5.46 6.15
C GLY A 81 -4.13 5.58 4.64
N LEU A 82 -3.58 4.63 3.89
CA LEU A 82 -3.70 4.58 2.43
C LEU A 82 -5.13 4.30 1.98
N GLY A 83 -5.86 3.43 2.67
CA GLY A 83 -7.27 3.15 2.41
C GLY A 83 -8.13 4.42 2.54
N LEU A 84 -7.96 5.17 3.64
CA LEU A 84 -8.65 6.44 3.86
C LEU A 84 -8.28 7.48 2.79
N ALA A 85 -6.99 7.62 2.47
CA ALA A 85 -6.54 8.51 1.40
C ALA A 85 -7.19 8.12 0.05
N GLY A 86 -7.23 6.82 -0.25
CA GLY A 86 -7.89 6.27 -1.43
C GLY A 86 -9.37 6.65 -1.50
N ILE A 87 -10.11 6.50 -0.41
CA ILE A 87 -11.54 6.88 -0.32
C ILE A 87 -11.73 8.38 -0.58
N LEU A 88 -10.89 9.24 0.02
CA LEU A 88 -10.97 10.69 -0.17
C LEU A 88 -10.75 11.08 -1.65
N TRP A 89 -9.73 10.49 -2.30
CA TRP A 89 -9.46 10.74 -3.71
C TRP A 89 -10.55 10.15 -4.62
N GLN A 90 -11.08 8.97 -4.29
CA GLN A 90 -12.18 8.34 -5.05
C GLN A 90 -13.44 9.20 -4.98
N GLY A 91 -13.77 9.76 -3.81
CA GLY A 91 -14.90 10.68 -3.65
C GLY A 91 -14.69 12.02 -4.38
N ARG A 92 -13.44 12.46 -4.57
CA ARG A 92 -13.13 13.61 -5.43
C ARG A 92 -13.29 13.25 -6.91
N PHE A 93 -12.80 12.08 -7.33
CA PHE A 93 -12.96 11.59 -8.69
C PHE A 93 -14.43 11.46 -9.08
N ALA A 94 -15.26 10.89 -8.21
CA ALA A 94 -16.70 10.76 -8.46
C ALA A 94 -17.41 12.12 -8.62
N ARG A 95 -16.94 13.16 -7.94
CA ARG A 95 -17.52 14.51 -8.00
C ARG A 95 -17.02 15.36 -9.17
N LEU A 96 -15.73 15.28 -9.48
CA LEU A 96 -15.06 16.17 -10.42
C LEU A 96 -14.78 15.53 -11.78
N ASP A 97 -14.94 14.21 -11.87
CA ASP A 97 -14.60 13.38 -13.03
C ASP A 97 -13.18 13.61 -13.59
N LYS A 98 -12.24 13.98 -12.72
CA LYS A 98 -10.85 14.22 -13.08
C LYS A 98 -10.07 12.90 -13.04
N PRO A 99 -9.57 12.37 -14.18
CA PRO A 99 -8.86 11.09 -14.22
C PRO A 99 -7.65 11.03 -13.29
N ALA A 100 -6.96 12.16 -13.09
CA ALA A 100 -5.84 12.25 -12.17
C ALA A 100 -6.21 11.92 -10.72
N ASP A 101 -7.40 12.31 -10.26
CA ASP A 101 -7.86 12.00 -8.91
C ASP A 101 -8.20 10.51 -8.77
N GLY A 102 -8.75 9.90 -9.82
CA GLY A 102 -8.99 8.46 -9.88
C GLY A 102 -7.70 7.63 -9.89
N VAL A 103 -6.66 8.09 -10.61
CA VAL A 103 -5.31 7.48 -10.60
C VAL A 103 -4.70 7.53 -9.20
N ARG A 104 -4.81 8.68 -8.50
CA ARG A 104 -4.32 8.82 -7.12
C ARG A 104 -5.06 7.90 -6.16
N ALA A 105 -6.38 7.82 -6.27
CA ALA A 105 -7.21 6.93 -5.46
C ALA A 105 -6.79 5.47 -5.65
N ALA A 106 -6.69 5.04 -6.91
CA ALA A 106 -6.28 3.69 -7.27
C ALA A 106 -4.87 3.35 -6.78
N ALA A 107 -3.91 4.29 -6.90
CA ALA A 107 -2.56 4.11 -6.40
C ALA A 107 -2.53 3.93 -4.88
N CYS A 108 -3.33 4.68 -4.12
CA CYS A 108 -3.43 4.52 -2.66
C CYS A 108 -3.98 3.14 -2.28
N PHE A 109 -5.07 2.70 -2.92
CA PHE A 109 -5.63 1.37 -2.67
C PHE A 109 -4.69 0.24 -3.06
N LEU A 110 -4.02 0.33 -4.21
CA LEU A 110 -3.06 -0.69 -4.64
C LEU A 110 -1.82 -0.72 -3.75
N ALA A 111 -1.35 0.44 -3.26
CA ALA A 111 -0.28 0.49 -2.27
C ALA A 111 -0.71 -0.21 -0.96
N ALA A 112 -1.95 0.01 -0.50
CA ALA A 112 -2.49 -0.66 0.68
C ALA A 112 -2.62 -2.19 0.46
N ALA A 113 -3.06 -2.59 -0.73
CA ALA A 113 -3.25 -3.99 -1.11
C ALA A 113 -1.93 -4.76 -1.24
N THR A 114 -0.87 -4.10 -1.72
CA THR A 114 0.43 -4.72 -1.98
C THR A 114 1.32 -4.81 -0.75
N PHE A 115 0.95 -4.16 0.36
CA PHE A 115 1.70 -4.21 1.61
C PHE A 115 2.06 -5.64 2.08
N PRO A 116 1.13 -6.63 2.10
CA PRO A 116 1.47 -7.99 2.50
C PRO A 116 2.57 -8.60 1.64
N VAL A 117 2.47 -8.41 0.32
CA VAL A 117 3.43 -8.93 -0.65
C VAL A 117 4.79 -8.25 -0.45
N ALA A 118 4.80 -6.93 -0.28
CA ALA A 118 6.01 -6.16 -0.05
C ALA A 118 6.70 -6.55 1.26
N TRP A 119 5.92 -6.79 2.32
CA TRP A 119 6.43 -7.28 3.61
C TRP A 119 7.17 -8.61 3.44
N PHE A 120 6.52 -9.64 2.89
CA PHE A 120 7.15 -10.96 2.71
C PHE A 120 8.35 -10.93 1.75
N THR A 121 8.39 -9.97 0.81
CA THR A 121 9.46 -9.88 -0.18
C THR A 121 10.68 -9.11 0.34
N PHE A 122 10.47 -8.03 1.11
CA PHE A 122 11.52 -7.05 1.42
C PHE A 122 11.86 -6.93 2.90
N ALA A 123 11.05 -7.46 3.83
CA ALA A 123 11.24 -7.22 5.27
C ALA A 123 12.60 -7.68 5.78
N GLU A 124 13.08 -8.87 5.40
CA GLU A 124 14.39 -9.37 5.82
C GLU A 124 15.55 -8.51 5.29
N ARG A 125 15.44 -8.07 4.03
CA ARG A 125 16.46 -7.21 3.42
C ARG A 125 16.49 -5.83 4.08
N LEU A 126 15.32 -5.26 4.37
CA LEU A 126 15.19 -4.01 5.11
C LEU A 126 15.67 -4.15 6.55
N ALA A 127 15.41 -5.28 7.21
CA ALA A 127 15.92 -5.53 8.56
C ALA A 127 17.45 -5.50 8.59
N GLY A 128 18.10 -6.10 7.58
CA GLY A 128 19.55 -6.02 7.40
C GLY A 128 20.06 -4.60 7.18
N TRP A 129 19.39 -3.80 6.34
CA TRP A 129 19.78 -2.41 6.08
C TRP A 129 19.62 -1.49 7.29
N PHE A 130 18.58 -1.71 8.09
CA PHE A 130 18.26 -0.88 9.26
C PHE A 130 18.74 -1.50 10.59
N HIS A 131 19.49 -2.59 10.55
CA HIS A 131 19.98 -3.34 11.72
C HIS A 131 18.86 -3.69 12.73
N VAL A 132 17.70 -4.10 12.23
CA VAL A 132 16.56 -4.54 13.05
C VAL A 132 16.75 -6.01 13.39
N THR A 133 16.58 -6.38 14.66
CA THR A 133 16.59 -7.78 15.09
C THR A 133 15.16 -8.25 15.34
N TRP A 134 14.73 -9.30 14.63
CA TRP A 134 13.40 -9.86 14.81
C TRP A 134 13.31 -10.78 16.02
N LEU A 135 12.25 -10.60 16.81
CA LEU A 135 11.81 -11.56 17.83
C LEU A 135 10.61 -12.34 17.22
N TYR A 136 10.77 -13.65 17.05
CA TYR A 136 9.75 -14.54 16.46
C TYR A 136 8.99 -15.34 17.52
#